data_AF-A0A0K1PLU4-F1
#
_entry.id   AF-A0A0K1PLU4-F1
#
_cell.length_a   1.000
_cell.length_b   1.000
_cell.length_c   1.000
_cell.angle_alpha   90.00
_cell.angle_beta   90.00
_cell.angle_gamma   90.00
#
_symmetry.space_group_name_H-M   'P 1'
#
loop_
_entity.id
_entity.type
_entity.pdbx_description
1 polymer ?
#
loop_
_entity_poly.entity_id
_entity_poly.type
_entity_poly.pdbx_seq_one_letter_code
_entity_poly.pdbx_strand_id
1 'polypeptide(L)'
;MEGSSDSVFARRVDRAVALATEKPSRLLAVVGPTASGKTDLAIAVCERIGGEIVSADSVQIYRHFDIGSGKPSAEERARAPHHLIDSFDPLEPIDAVGYARLAEAAIAEVRARGKVPVLCGGTFFWVRSLVLGLVDTPAADPVIRARHKEIAEQQGRPALHAMLAEKDPASAQRLHPNDVVRVSRALEVFELSGKPMSEWQAEHGFRETKIDAALVGVRTEPAELTERIARRVDGWLAQGWIDEVSSLVERGYGNARAMASVGYKEVHAFVRGELPREALRDAIVQSTRIFARRQRTWLNHANVEWL
;
A
#
# COMPACT_ATOMS: atom_id res chain seq x y z
N MET A 1 33.80 10.63 3.59
CA MET A 1 33.47 10.62 5.02
C MET A 1 32.01 10.27 5.15
N GLU A 2 31.71 8.97 5.21
CA GLU A 2 30.37 8.48 5.50
C GLU A 2 30.11 8.73 6.99
N GLY A 3 29.17 9.62 7.30
CA GLY A 3 28.73 9.83 8.68
C GLY A 3 28.13 8.54 9.24
N SER A 4 28.20 8.36 10.57
CA SER A 4 27.54 7.22 11.23
C SER A 4 26.06 7.12 10.85
N SER A 5 25.49 5.92 10.94
CA SER A 5 24.06 5.68 10.60
C SER A 5 23.12 6.67 11.30
N ASP A 6 23.42 7.00 12.56
CA ASP A 6 22.66 7.96 13.37
C ASP A 6 22.76 9.40 12.83
N SER A 7 23.95 9.78 12.33
CA SER A 7 24.20 11.08 11.68
C SER A 7 23.43 11.22 10.37
N VAL A 8 23.24 10.13 9.63
CA VAL A 8 22.42 10.13 8.41
C VAL A 8 20.95 10.21 8.77
N PHE A 9 20.47 9.40 9.72
CA PHE A 9 19.08 9.42 10.15
C PHE A 9 18.65 10.79 10.69
N ALA A 10 19.46 11.41 11.56
CA ALA A 10 19.18 12.74 12.10
C ALA A 10 19.00 13.79 10.99
N ARG A 11 19.87 13.79 9.97
CA ARG A 11 19.76 14.70 8.81
C ARG A 11 18.48 14.47 7.99
N ARG A 12 18.05 13.21 7.83
CA ARG A 12 16.77 12.89 7.17
C ARG A 12 15.58 13.44 7.95
N VAL A 13 15.61 13.29 9.28
CA VAL A 13 14.58 13.86 10.16
C VAL A 13 14.57 15.38 10.05
N ASP A 14 15.74 16.05 10.12
CA ASP A 14 15.84 17.51 9.98
C ASP A 14 15.22 18.00 8.67
N ARG A 15 15.53 17.33 7.56
CA ARG A 15 14.99 17.71 6.24
C ARG A 15 13.48 17.48 6.15
N ALA A 16 12.97 16.36 6.65
CA ALA A 16 11.54 16.08 6.65
C ALA A 16 10.76 17.05 7.56
N VAL A 17 11.33 17.43 8.71
CA VAL A 17 10.77 18.47 9.60
C VAL A 17 10.74 19.83 8.91
N ALA A 18 11.82 20.22 8.21
CA ALA A 18 11.84 21.47 7.44
C ALA A 18 10.70 21.50 6.40
N LEU A 19 10.53 20.42 5.62
CA LEU A 19 9.46 20.32 4.64
C LEU A 19 8.05 20.39 5.25
N ALA A 20 7.85 19.80 6.43
CA ALA A 20 6.57 19.88 7.13
C ALA A 20 6.27 21.27 7.70
N THR A 21 7.30 22.05 8.04
CA THR A 21 7.17 23.35 8.72
C THR A 21 7.22 24.54 7.78
N GLU A 22 7.92 24.44 6.63
CA GLU A 22 8.01 25.49 5.60
C GLU A 22 6.64 25.89 5.03
N LYS A 23 5.72 24.91 4.91
CA LYS A 23 4.35 25.15 4.44
C LYS A 23 3.35 24.29 5.24
N PRO A 24 2.86 24.76 6.40
CA PRO A 24 2.02 23.96 7.30
C PRO A 24 0.70 23.45 6.68
N SER A 25 0.21 24.10 5.63
CA SER A 25 -0.98 23.66 4.89
C SER A 25 -0.73 22.48 3.95
N ARG A 26 0.54 22.19 3.61
CA ARG A 26 0.95 21.08 2.76
C ARG A 26 1.10 19.80 3.59
N LEU A 27 0.58 18.69 3.09
CA LEU A 27 0.69 17.39 3.75
C LEU A 27 2.09 16.80 3.54
N LEU A 28 2.80 16.45 4.61
CA LEU A 28 4.02 15.63 4.48
C LEU A 28 3.60 14.17 4.29
N ALA A 29 4.09 13.53 3.22
CA ALA A 29 3.89 12.11 2.95
C ALA A 29 5.21 11.36 2.99
N VAL A 30 5.45 10.63 4.07
CA VAL A 30 6.60 9.74 4.24
C VAL A 30 6.30 8.40 3.58
N VAL A 31 6.96 8.16 2.45
CA VAL A 31 6.73 7.01 1.60
C VAL A 31 7.99 6.18 1.42
N GLY A 32 7.82 4.92 1.02
CA GLY A 32 8.98 4.06 0.78
C GLY A 32 8.60 2.59 0.68
N PRO A 33 9.51 1.76 0.15
CA PRO A 33 9.29 0.32 0.14
C PRO A 33 9.13 -0.23 1.57
N THR A 34 8.63 -1.46 1.69
CA THR A 34 8.72 -2.19 2.96
C THR A 34 10.17 -2.31 3.42
N ALA A 35 10.41 -2.31 4.73
CA ALA A 35 11.74 -2.33 5.37
C ALA A 35 12.68 -1.13 5.09
N SER A 36 12.19 -0.02 4.51
CA SER A 36 13.01 1.18 4.26
C SER A 36 13.30 2.04 5.50
N GLY A 37 12.59 1.84 6.61
CA GLY A 37 12.65 2.72 7.79
C GLY A 37 11.70 3.93 7.73
N LYS A 38 10.70 3.91 6.84
CA LYS A 38 9.71 5.01 6.72
C LYS A 38 8.92 5.27 8.01
N THR A 39 8.57 4.21 8.75
CA THR A 39 7.84 4.33 10.02
C THR A 39 8.68 5.05 11.07
N ASP A 40 9.94 4.66 11.24
CA ASP A 40 10.88 5.31 12.16
C ASP A 40 11.06 6.79 11.84
N LEU A 41 11.21 7.12 10.55
CA LEU A 41 11.29 8.51 10.10
C LEU A 41 10.01 9.29 10.40
N ALA A 42 8.84 8.72 10.11
CA ALA A 42 7.55 9.38 10.37
C ALA A 42 7.34 9.65 11.86
N ILE A 43 7.68 8.69 12.73
CA ILE A 43 7.61 8.84 14.19
C ILE A 43 8.54 9.96 14.65
N ALA A 44 9.81 9.91 14.25
CA ALA A 44 10.80 10.92 14.65
C ALA A 44 10.45 12.34 14.19
N VAL A 45 9.81 12.47 13.01
CA VAL A 45 9.28 13.75 12.54
C VAL A 45 8.12 14.22 13.41
N CYS A 46 7.15 13.34 13.69
CA CYS A 46 5.98 13.67 14.51
C CYS A 46 6.36 14.09 15.93
N GLU A 47 7.33 13.43 16.56
CA GLU A 47 7.85 13.80 17.88
C GLU A 47 8.36 15.25 17.92
N ARG A 48 8.96 15.73 16.82
CA ARG A 48 9.54 17.09 16.75
C ARG A 48 8.54 18.18 16.41
N ILE A 49 7.50 17.87 15.66
CA ILE A 49 6.52 18.87 15.20
C ILE A 49 5.18 18.77 15.93
N GLY A 50 5.07 17.89 16.93
CA GLY A 50 3.80 17.58 17.58
C GLY A 50 2.78 17.02 16.59
N GLY A 51 3.23 16.15 15.69
CA GLY A 51 2.44 15.56 14.62
C GLY A 51 1.75 14.26 15.00
N GLU A 52 0.84 13.82 14.13
CA GLU A 52 0.16 12.54 14.22
C GLU A 52 0.22 11.84 12.85
N ILE A 53 0.33 10.51 12.85
CA ILE A 53 0.53 9.73 11.63
C ILE A 53 -0.81 9.24 11.10
N VAL A 54 -1.07 9.45 9.81
CA VAL A 54 -2.18 8.80 9.08
C VAL A 54 -1.60 7.66 8.25
N SER A 55 -1.96 6.41 8.59
CA SER A 55 -1.41 5.23 7.91
C SER A 55 -1.97 5.09 6.49
N ALA A 56 -1.08 4.84 5.54
CA ALA A 56 -1.36 4.55 4.13
C ALA A 56 -0.92 3.12 3.76
N ASP A 57 -1.37 2.14 4.53
CA ASP A 57 -1.04 0.71 4.36
C ASP A 57 -2.31 -0.15 4.30
N SER A 58 -2.42 -0.95 3.25
CA SER A 58 -3.62 -1.75 2.95
C SER A 58 -3.75 -3.04 3.76
N VAL A 59 -2.78 -3.36 4.60
CA VAL A 59 -2.83 -4.51 5.51
C VAL A 59 -2.97 -4.04 6.95
N GLN A 60 -2.23 -3.00 7.36
CA GLN A 60 -2.28 -2.47 8.74
C GLN A 60 -3.64 -1.89 9.13
N ILE A 61 -4.48 -1.55 8.14
CA ILE A 61 -5.84 -1.07 8.38
C ILE A 61 -6.73 -2.12 9.07
N TYR A 62 -6.45 -3.42 8.88
CA TYR A 62 -7.26 -4.51 9.40
C TYR A 62 -6.83 -4.93 10.81
N ARG A 63 -7.83 -5.17 11.66
CA ARG A 63 -7.63 -5.76 12.99
C ARG A 63 -7.02 -7.15 12.87
N HIS A 64 -6.23 -7.56 13.85
CA HIS A 64 -5.64 -8.90 13.97
C HIS A 64 -4.54 -9.27 12.96
N PHE A 65 -4.30 -8.44 11.94
CA PHE A 65 -3.15 -8.58 11.03
C PHE A 65 -1.98 -7.74 11.58
N ASP A 66 -1.29 -8.21 12.62
CA ASP A 66 -0.35 -7.40 13.41
C ASP A 66 1.11 -7.63 13.02
N ILE A 67 1.62 -8.85 13.21
CA ILE A 67 3.03 -9.21 13.04
C ILE A 67 3.42 -9.07 11.56
N GLY A 68 2.74 -9.80 10.67
CA GLY A 68 3.10 -9.83 9.25
C GLY A 68 2.88 -8.53 8.49
N SER A 69 2.07 -7.62 9.05
CA SER A 69 1.80 -6.32 8.43
C SER A 69 2.83 -5.28 8.84
N GLY A 70 3.67 -5.59 9.84
CA GLY A 70 4.59 -4.64 10.41
C GLY A 70 3.90 -3.48 11.09
N LYS A 71 2.74 -3.74 11.68
CA LYS A 71 1.97 -2.74 12.41
C LYS A 71 2.83 -2.13 13.52
N PRO A 72 2.79 -0.81 13.73
CA PRO A 72 3.55 -0.18 14.80
C PRO A 72 3.10 -0.72 16.16
N SER A 73 4.09 -0.96 17.03
CA SER A 73 3.90 -1.44 18.39
C SER A 73 3.17 -0.40 19.27
N ALA A 74 2.72 -0.81 20.45
CA ALA A 74 2.11 0.13 21.40
C ALA A 74 3.08 1.25 21.80
N GLU A 75 4.37 0.95 21.94
CA GLU A 75 5.42 1.93 22.25
C GLU A 75 5.62 2.93 21.11
N GLU A 76 5.65 2.46 19.87
CA GLU A 76 5.74 3.31 18.68
C GLU A 76 4.51 4.21 18.53
N ARG A 77 3.31 3.66 18.79
CA ARG A 77 2.05 4.42 18.76
C ARG A 77 1.94 5.43 19.92
N ALA A 78 2.58 5.18 21.06
CA ALA A 78 2.66 6.12 22.16
C ALA A 78 3.56 7.32 21.84
N ARG A 79 4.63 7.08 21.07
CA ARG A 79 5.55 8.13 20.59
C ARG A 79 4.92 9.02 19.51
N ALA A 80 4.12 8.43 18.62
CA ALA A 80 3.34 9.17 17.64
C ALA A 80 1.97 8.47 17.41
N PRO A 81 0.84 9.12 17.70
CA PRO A 81 -0.48 8.54 17.44
C PRO A 81 -0.63 8.16 15.96
N HIS A 82 -1.13 6.95 15.71
CA HIS A 82 -1.39 6.45 14.35
C HIS A 82 -2.90 6.28 14.10
N HIS A 83 -3.39 6.91 13.04
CA HIS A 83 -4.75 6.81 12.52
C HIS A 83 -4.84 5.75 11.43
N LEU A 84 -6.05 5.23 11.22
CA LEU A 84 -6.39 4.23 10.19
C LEU A 84 -5.65 2.89 10.34
N ILE A 85 -5.23 2.57 11.56
CA ILE A 85 -4.73 1.25 11.95
C ILE A 85 -5.83 0.56 12.76
N ASP A 86 -6.02 -0.75 12.60
CA ASP A 86 -7.05 -1.53 13.32
C ASP A 86 -8.49 -1.00 13.13
N SER A 87 -8.72 -0.28 12.04
CA SER A 87 -9.97 0.44 11.79
C SER A 87 -11.03 -0.41 11.09
N PHE A 88 -10.64 -1.53 10.48
CA PHE A 88 -11.52 -2.43 9.72
C PHE A 88 -11.48 -3.86 10.26
N ASP A 89 -12.61 -4.54 10.23
CA ASP A 89 -12.67 -6.01 10.36
C ASP A 89 -12.03 -6.66 9.11
N PRO A 90 -11.30 -7.78 9.24
CA PRO A 90 -10.67 -8.45 8.11
C PRO A 90 -11.54 -8.75 6.88
N LEU A 91 -12.86 -8.93 7.06
CA LEU A 91 -13.78 -9.24 5.96
C LEU A 91 -14.45 -7.98 5.37
N GLU A 92 -14.29 -6.82 6.00
CA GLU A 92 -14.86 -5.58 5.50
C GLU A 92 -14.11 -5.12 4.23
N PRO A 93 -14.84 -4.79 3.15
CA PRO A 93 -14.21 -4.31 1.93
C PRO A 93 -13.73 -2.86 2.11
N ILE A 94 -12.49 -2.59 1.71
CA ILE A 94 -11.99 -1.23 1.52
C ILE A 94 -11.28 -1.11 0.17
N ASP A 95 -11.58 -0.03 -0.54
CA ASP A 95 -10.91 0.36 -1.77
C ASP A 95 -10.18 1.70 -1.60
N ALA A 96 -9.55 2.17 -2.68
CA ALA A 96 -8.76 3.39 -2.62
C ALA A 96 -9.61 4.68 -2.51
N VAL A 97 -10.88 4.66 -2.95
CA VAL A 97 -11.82 5.79 -2.78
C VAL A 97 -12.24 5.87 -1.32
N GLY A 98 -12.65 4.75 -0.73
CA GLY A 98 -13.00 4.65 0.68
C GLY A 98 -11.83 5.04 1.58
N TYR A 99 -10.62 4.53 1.28
CA TYR A 99 -9.41 4.93 2.00
C TYR A 99 -9.17 6.44 1.91
N ALA A 100 -9.25 7.05 0.71
CA ALA A 100 -8.97 8.48 0.54
C ALA A 100 -9.94 9.34 1.38
N ARG A 101 -11.23 8.98 1.42
CA ARG A 101 -12.22 9.64 2.28
C ARG A 101 -11.89 9.55 3.77
N LEU A 102 -11.50 8.37 4.24
CA LEU A 102 -11.10 8.17 5.64
C LEU A 102 -9.83 8.94 5.99
N ALA A 103 -8.85 8.94 5.09
CA ALA A 103 -7.61 9.69 5.28
C ALA A 103 -7.86 11.20 5.28
N GLU A 104 -8.75 11.70 4.41
CA GLU A 104 -9.19 13.11 4.44
C GLU A 104 -9.84 13.49 5.77
N ALA A 105 -10.74 12.64 6.28
CA ALA A 105 -11.37 12.85 7.59
C ALA A 105 -10.32 12.87 8.72
N ALA A 106 -9.43 11.87 8.77
CA ALA A 106 -8.37 11.81 9.77
C ALA A 106 -7.43 13.02 9.70
N ILE A 107 -7.03 13.45 8.50
CA ILE A 107 -6.21 14.65 8.29
C ILE A 107 -6.92 15.89 8.81
N ALA A 108 -8.22 16.05 8.52
CA ALA A 108 -9.02 17.17 9.00
C ALA A 108 -9.14 17.18 10.53
N GLU A 109 -9.37 16.03 11.14
CA GLU A 109 -9.45 15.88 12.60
C GLU A 109 -8.12 16.21 13.30
N VAL A 110 -7.00 15.73 12.77
CA VAL A 110 -5.66 16.07 13.29
C VAL A 110 -5.44 17.58 13.23
N ARG A 111 -5.78 18.22 12.10
CA ARG A 111 -5.69 19.68 11.94
C ARG A 111 -6.62 20.42 12.90
N ALA A 112 -7.83 19.93 13.12
CA ALA A 112 -8.79 20.55 14.05
C ALA A 112 -8.29 20.54 15.50
N ARG A 113 -7.44 19.58 15.88
CA ARG A 113 -6.73 19.55 17.18
C ARG A 113 -5.48 20.45 17.23
N GLY A 114 -5.19 21.20 16.16
CA GLY A 114 -3.98 22.03 16.06
C GLY A 114 -2.68 21.22 15.88
N LYS A 115 -2.79 19.96 15.46
CA LYS A 115 -1.67 19.04 15.26
C LYS A 115 -1.31 18.93 13.79
N VAL A 116 -0.10 18.45 13.48
CA VAL A 116 0.38 18.32 12.10
C VAL A 116 0.15 16.89 11.59
N PRO A 117 -0.69 16.67 10.58
CA PRO A 117 -0.86 15.33 9.99
C PRO A 117 0.35 14.97 9.13
N VAL A 118 0.88 13.77 9.35
CA VAL A 118 1.92 13.16 8.52
C VAL A 118 1.37 11.86 7.93
N LEU A 119 1.29 11.77 6.60
CA LEU A 119 0.91 10.54 5.94
C LEU A 119 2.11 9.58 5.92
N CYS A 120 1.94 8.33 6.33
CA CYS A 120 3.01 7.33 6.26
C CYS A 120 2.51 6.00 5.69
N GLY A 121 3.16 5.48 4.65
CA GLY A 121 2.80 4.15 4.15
C GLY A 121 3.46 3.70 2.85
N GLY A 122 3.18 2.45 2.49
CA GLY A 122 3.75 1.77 1.31
C GLY A 122 2.71 1.43 0.24
N THR A 123 1.42 1.66 0.48
CA THR A 123 0.37 1.43 -0.52
C THR A 123 0.26 2.65 -1.43
N PHE A 124 1.16 2.75 -2.40
CA PHE A 124 1.26 3.91 -3.29
C PHE A 124 -0.03 4.27 -4.02
N PHE A 125 -0.83 3.28 -4.37
CA PHE A 125 -2.12 3.55 -5.00
C PHE A 125 -3.04 4.35 -4.08
N TRP A 126 -3.01 4.09 -2.77
CA TRP A 126 -3.77 4.84 -1.75
C TRP A 126 -3.24 6.25 -1.57
N VAL A 127 -1.92 6.41 -1.46
CA VAL A 127 -1.26 7.73 -1.42
C VAL A 127 -1.62 8.56 -2.66
N ARG A 128 -1.52 7.96 -3.85
CA ARG A 128 -1.87 8.62 -5.11
C ARG A 128 -3.35 9.02 -5.15
N SER A 129 -4.24 8.13 -4.71
CA SER A 129 -5.69 8.38 -4.72
C SER A 129 -6.07 9.54 -3.81
N LEU A 130 -5.39 9.66 -2.67
CA LEU A 130 -5.55 10.77 -1.75
C LEU A 130 -5.02 12.09 -2.33
N VAL A 131 -3.83 12.07 -2.93
CA VAL A 131 -3.13 13.28 -3.40
C VAL A 131 -3.69 13.80 -4.74
N LEU A 132 -3.97 12.92 -5.69
CA LEU A 132 -4.39 13.27 -7.06
C LEU A 132 -5.87 13.00 -7.34
N GLY A 133 -6.60 12.43 -6.39
CA GLY A 133 -7.94 11.92 -6.64
C GLY A 133 -7.96 10.64 -7.47
N LEU A 134 -9.17 10.14 -7.69
CA LEU A 134 -9.45 9.02 -8.57
C LEU A 134 -10.51 9.44 -9.58
N VAL A 135 -10.45 8.81 -10.75
CA VAL A 135 -11.46 8.96 -11.78
C VAL A 135 -12.78 8.40 -11.25
N ASP A 136 -13.84 9.18 -11.36
CA ASP A 136 -15.18 8.82 -10.90
C ASP A 136 -15.83 7.83 -11.88
N THR A 137 -15.38 6.59 -11.79
CA THR A 137 -15.87 5.46 -12.60
C THR A 137 -16.96 4.71 -11.85
N PRO A 138 -17.89 4.02 -12.54
CA PRO A 138 -18.94 3.24 -11.89
C PRO A 138 -18.41 2.30 -10.82
N ALA A 139 -19.20 2.07 -9.77
CA ALA A 139 -18.83 1.16 -8.69
C ALA A 139 -18.54 -0.27 -9.22
N ALA A 140 -17.79 -1.05 -8.44
CA ALA A 140 -17.51 -2.44 -8.77
C ALA A 140 -18.80 -3.27 -8.81
N ASP A 141 -18.94 -4.14 -9.81
CA ASP A 141 -20.04 -5.10 -9.93
C ASP A 141 -19.52 -6.53 -9.73
N PRO A 142 -19.88 -7.20 -8.62
CA PRO A 142 -19.42 -8.56 -8.34
C PRO A 142 -19.83 -9.59 -9.41
N VAL A 143 -20.98 -9.42 -10.06
CA VAL A 143 -21.50 -10.34 -11.08
C VAL A 143 -20.66 -10.25 -12.34
N ILE A 144 -20.36 -9.03 -12.79
CA ILE A 144 -19.48 -8.80 -13.95
C ILE A 144 -18.08 -9.38 -13.68
N ARG A 145 -17.52 -9.14 -12.49
CA ARG A 145 -16.20 -9.67 -12.12
C ARG A 145 -16.16 -11.19 -12.06
N ALA A 146 -17.22 -11.82 -11.54
CA ALA A 146 -17.34 -13.27 -11.54
C ALA A 146 -17.32 -13.81 -12.98
N ARG A 147 -18.10 -13.20 -13.88
CA ARG A 147 -18.12 -13.58 -15.30
C ARG A 147 -16.76 -13.40 -15.98
N HIS A 148 -16.06 -12.28 -15.74
CA HIS A 148 -14.71 -12.07 -16.29
C HIS A 148 -13.71 -13.10 -15.78
N LYS A 149 -13.82 -13.47 -14.50
CA LYS A 149 -13.00 -14.53 -13.92
C LYS A 149 -13.26 -15.87 -14.60
N GLU A 150 -14.52 -16.25 -14.78
CA GLU A 150 -14.90 -17.48 -15.49
C GLU A 150 -14.36 -17.51 -16.92
N ILE A 151 -14.45 -16.40 -17.66
CA ILE A 151 -13.87 -16.29 -19.01
C ILE A 151 -12.35 -16.51 -18.97
N ALA A 152 -11.65 -15.85 -18.05
CA ALA A 152 -10.20 -15.98 -17.92
C ALA A 152 -9.77 -17.40 -17.51
N GLU A 153 -10.60 -18.13 -16.76
CA GLU A 153 -10.36 -19.51 -16.32
C GLU A 153 -10.65 -20.53 -17.43
N GLN A 154 -11.76 -20.35 -18.17
CA GLN A 154 -12.20 -21.31 -19.19
C GLN A 154 -11.53 -21.10 -20.56
N GLN A 155 -11.37 -19.84 -20.97
CA GLN A 155 -10.87 -19.46 -22.30
C GLN A 155 -9.44 -18.89 -22.25
N GLY A 156 -8.93 -18.67 -21.03
CA GLY A 156 -7.60 -18.14 -20.80
C GLY A 156 -7.57 -16.61 -20.72
N ARG A 157 -6.55 -16.11 -20.02
CA ARG A 157 -6.31 -14.68 -19.82
C ARG A 157 -6.17 -13.87 -21.13
N PRO A 158 -5.52 -14.40 -22.20
CA PRO A 158 -5.46 -13.70 -23.49
C PRO A 158 -6.84 -13.43 -24.11
N ALA A 159 -7.83 -14.31 -23.89
CA ALA A 159 -9.18 -14.11 -24.42
C ALA A 159 -9.85 -12.88 -23.78
N LEU A 160 -9.78 -12.76 -22.45
CA LEU A 160 -10.29 -11.58 -21.75
C LEU A 160 -9.56 -10.29 -22.18
N HIS A 161 -8.25 -10.37 -22.41
CA HIS A 161 -7.47 -9.22 -22.91
C HIS A 161 -7.86 -8.83 -24.35
N ALA A 162 -8.14 -9.80 -25.22
CA ALA A 162 -8.65 -9.53 -26.57
C ALA A 162 -10.01 -8.82 -26.53
N MET A 163 -10.91 -9.23 -25.63
CA MET A 163 -12.17 -8.51 -25.41
C MET A 163 -11.92 -7.06 -25.00
N LEU A 164 -10.94 -6.81 -24.12
CA LEU A 164 -10.54 -5.44 -23.78
C LEU A 164 -10.00 -4.68 -24.99
N ALA A 165 -9.17 -5.32 -25.82
CA ALA A 165 -8.59 -4.69 -27.00
C ALA A 165 -9.65 -4.22 -28.02
N GLU A 166 -10.78 -4.91 -28.11
CA GLU A 166 -11.90 -4.50 -28.96
C GLU A 166 -12.66 -3.27 -28.42
N LYS A 167 -12.76 -3.12 -27.09
CA LYS A 167 -13.58 -2.07 -26.46
C LYS A 167 -12.78 -0.86 -26.00
N ASP A 168 -11.54 -1.07 -25.55
CA ASP A 168 -10.63 -0.06 -25.06
C ASP A 168 -9.17 -0.39 -25.50
N PRO A 169 -8.83 -0.13 -26.79
CA PRO A 169 -7.51 -0.43 -27.33
C PRO A 169 -6.37 0.25 -26.55
N ALA A 170 -6.60 1.47 -26.07
CA ALA A 170 -5.60 2.24 -25.32
C ALA A 170 -5.27 1.60 -23.97
N SER A 171 -6.28 1.12 -23.23
CA SER A 171 -6.06 0.34 -22.01
C SER A 171 -5.39 -1.01 -22.33
N ALA A 172 -5.81 -1.71 -23.38
CA ALA A 172 -5.24 -3.00 -23.76
C ALA A 172 -3.75 -2.93 -24.12
N GLN A 173 -3.30 -1.85 -24.78
CA GLN A 173 -1.88 -1.63 -25.09
C GLN A 173 -1.02 -1.45 -23.82
N ARG A 174 -1.58 -0.83 -22.78
CA ARG A 174 -0.88 -0.57 -21.51
C ARG A 174 -0.91 -1.75 -20.55
N LEU A 175 -1.98 -2.53 -20.55
CA LEU A 175 -2.21 -3.61 -19.60
C LEU A 175 -1.72 -4.95 -20.15
N HIS A 176 -0.85 -5.61 -19.40
CA HIS A 176 -0.40 -6.95 -19.75
C HIS A 176 -1.57 -7.96 -19.61
N PRO A 177 -1.73 -8.96 -20.50
CA PRO A 177 -2.81 -9.95 -20.41
C PRO A 177 -2.90 -10.71 -19.08
N ASN A 178 -1.76 -10.90 -18.41
CA ASN A 178 -1.70 -11.51 -17.08
C ASN A 178 -2.21 -10.62 -15.93
N ASP A 179 -2.44 -9.33 -16.15
CA ASP A 179 -3.03 -8.42 -15.15
C ASP A 179 -4.56 -8.48 -15.20
N VAL A 180 -5.10 -9.68 -14.93
CA VAL A 180 -6.54 -9.99 -15.04
C VAL A 180 -7.39 -9.02 -14.24
N VAL A 181 -6.91 -8.57 -13.08
CA VAL A 181 -7.64 -7.62 -12.22
C VAL A 181 -7.84 -6.28 -12.92
N ARG A 182 -6.78 -5.71 -13.51
CA ARG A 182 -6.90 -4.42 -14.22
C ARG A 182 -7.61 -4.55 -15.55
N VAL A 183 -7.40 -5.65 -16.27
CA VAL A 183 -8.12 -5.95 -17.51
C VAL A 183 -9.63 -6.05 -17.23
N SER A 184 -10.01 -6.85 -16.23
CA SER A 184 -11.40 -6.98 -15.79
C SER A 184 -11.99 -5.64 -15.36
N ARG A 185 -11.23 -4.78 -14.66
CA ARG A 185 -11.74 -3.46 -14.26
C ARG A 185 -11.97 -2.53 -15.45
N ALA A 186 -11.05 -2.51 -16.42
CA ALA A 186 -11.22 -1.66 -17.60
C ALA A 186 -12.43 -2.10 -18.44
N LEU A 187 -12.63 -3.41 -18.61
CA LEU A 187 -13.84 -3.97 -19.22
C LEU A 187 -15.10 -3.67 -18.41
N GLU A 188 -15.07 -3.89 -17.10
CA GLU A 188 -16.21 -3.63 -16.20
C GLU A 188 -16.69 -2.18 -16.31
N VAL A 189 -15.77 -1.21 -16.34
CA VAL A 189 -16.11 0.21 -16.52
C VAL A 189 -16.80 0.44 -17.85
N PHE A 190 -16.30 -0.14 -18.95
CA PHE A 190 -16.93 -0.01 -20.26
C PHE A 190 -18.32 -0.65 -20.29
N GLU A 191 -18.50 -1.84 -19.72
CA GLU A 191 -19.80 -2.52 -19.72
C GLU A 191 -20.87 -1.80 -18.90
N LEU A 192 -20.48 -1.19 -17.78
CA LEU A 192 -21.40 -0.45 -16.91
C LEU A 192 -21.74 0.93 -17.46
N SER A 193 -20.83 1.59 -18.17
CA SER A 193 -21.01 2.99 -18.60
C SER A 193 -21.18 3.19 -20.10
N GLY A 194 -20.85 2.19 -20.92
CA GLY A 194 -20.68 2.33 -22.37
C GLY A 194 -19.42 3.10 -22.78
N LYS A 195 -18.64 3.62 -21.82
CA LYS A 195 -17.48 4.49 -22.07
C LYS A 195 -16.16 3.83 -21.65
N PRO A 196 -15.14 3.75 -22.52
CA PRO A 196 -13.85 3.14 -22.22
C PRO A 196 -13.13 3.78 -21.03
N MET A 197 -12.47 2.97 -20.19
CA MET A 197 -11.74 3.47 -19.01
C MET A 197 -10.61 4.45 -19.40
N SER A 198 -9.98 4.25 -20.55
CA SER A 198 -8.97 5.16 -21.07
C SER A 198 -9.51 6.56 -21.33
N GLU A 199 -10.74 6.70 -21.82
CA GLU A 199 -11.39 8.00 -22.03
C GLU A 199 -11.69 8.70 -20.70
N TRP A 200 -12.23 7.97 -19.72
CA TRP A 200 -12.43 8.49 -18.36
C TRP A 200 -11.11 9.01 -17.75
N GLN A 201 -10.01 8.27 -17.92
CA GLN A 201 -8.69 8.68 -17.44
C GLN A 201 -8.12 9.89 -18.19
N ALA A 202 -8.35 9.97 -19.50
CA ALA A 202 -7.91 11.09 -20.32
C ALA A 202 -8.63 12.39 -19.95
N GLU A 203 -9.94 12.32 -19.70
CA GLU A 203 -10.75 13.47 -19.27
C GLU A 203 -10.36 13.97 -17.88
N HIS A 204 -10.17 13.05 -16.92
CA HIS A 204 -9.69 13.42 -15.59
C HIS A 204 -8.30 14.06 -15.66
N GLY A 205 -7.43 13.55 -16.55
CA GLY A 205 -6.10 14.08 -16.82
C GLY A 205 -5.09 14.01 -15.65
N PHE A 206 -5.55 13.75 -14.42
CA PHE A 206 -4.78 13.78 -13.17
C PHE A 206 -3.91 15.05 -13.05
N ARG A 207 -4.39 16.16 -13.62
CA ARG A 207 -3.68 17.45 -13.66
C ARG A 207 -3.92 18.27 -12.40
N GLU A 208 -5.07 18.08 -11.76
CA GLU A 208 -5.44 18.75 -10.52
C GLU A 208 -4.98 17.94 -9.31
N THR A 209 -4.19 18.59 -8.45
CA THR A 209 -3.76 18.02 -7.17
C THR A 209 -4.88 18.26 -6.16
N LYS A 210 -5.53 17.18 -5.69
CA LYS A 210 -6.59 17.27 -4.67
C LYS A 210 -6.04 17.74 -3.33
N ILE A 211 -4.86 17.25 -2.95
CA ILE A 211 -4.14 17.64 -1.73
C ILE A 211 -2.72 18.02 -2.08
N ASP A 212 -2.33 19.25 -1.80
CA ASP A 212 -0.92 19.67 -1.90
C ASP A 212 -0.09 18.86 -0.89
N ALA A 213 0.77 17.98 -1.39
CA ALA A 213 1.58 17.07 -0.58
C ALA A 213 3.05 17.08 -1.00
N ALA A 214 3.95 17.11 -0.01
CA ALA A 214 5.38 16.84 -0.19
C ALA A 214 5.64 15.35 0.06
N LEU A 215 6.01 14.61 -0.98
CA LEU A 215 6.38 13.20 -0.84
C LEU A 215 7.88 13.11 -0.52
N VAL A 216 8.21 12.49 0.62
CA VAL A 216 9.59 12.18 1.01
C VAL A 216 9.80 10.67 1.03
N GLY A 217 10.84 10.22 0.33
CA GLY A 217 11.19 8.81 0.20
C GLY A 217 12.46 8.47 0.95
N VAL A 218 12.48 7.41 1.76
CA VAL A 218 13.74 6.94 2.36
C VAL A 218 14.53 6.12 1.33
N ARG A 219 15.72 6.61 0.95
CA ARG A 219 16.63 5.90 0.05
C ARG A 219 17.33 4.78 0.81
N THR A 220 17.26 3.58 0.25
CA THR A 220 17.94 2.39 0.76
C THR A 220 18.53 1.65 -0.43
N GLU A 221 19.79 1.24 -0.32
CA GLU A 221 20.45 0.48 -1.37
C GLU A 221 19.76 -0.89 -1.56
N PRO A 222 19.67 -1.42 -2.79
CA PRO A 222 18.93 -2.66 -3.06
C PRO A 222 19.43 -3.87 -2.25
N ALA A 223 20.75 -3.96 -2.03
CA ALA A 223 21.37 -5.02 -1.25
C ALA A 223 21.00 -4.90 0.23
N GLU A 224 21.16 -3.71 0.81
CA GLU A 224 20.78 -3.42 2.19
C GLU A 224 19.28 -3.66 2.43
N LEU A 225 18.43 -3.24 1.48
CA LEU A 225 16.99 -3.48 1.56
C LEU A 225 16.66 -4.98 1.59
N THR A 226 17.39 -5.79 0.82
CA THR A 226 17.22 -7.25 0.81
C THR A 226 17.61 -7.86 2.17
N GLU A 227 18.72 -7.44 2.77
CA GLU A 227 19.12 -7.89 4.10
C GLU A 227 18.14 -7.46 5.19
N ARG A 228 17.64 -6.21 5.13
CA ARG A 228 16.62 -5.71 6.06
C ARG A 228 15.32 -6.50 5.94
N ILE A 229 14.88 -6.83 4.72
CA ILE A 229 13.72 -7.70 4.48
C ILE A 229 13.95 -9.07 5.12
N ALA A 230 15.09 -9.71 4.86
CA ALA A 230 15.38 -11.04 5.40
C ALA A 230 15.38 -11.04 6.94
N ARG A 231 16.09 -10.11 7.57
CA ARG A 231 16.11 -9.97 9.04
C ARG A 231 14.72 -9.71 9.63
N ARG A 232 13.90 -8.91 8.95
CA ARG A 232 12.53 -8.62 9.39
C ARG A 232 11.63 -9.85 9.31
N VAL A 233 11.73 -10.63 8.24
CA VAL A 233 11.01 -11.90 8.09
C VAL A 233 11.42 -12.88 9.19
N ASP A 234 12.72 -12.99 9.49
CA ASP A 234 13.23 -13.81 10.58
C ASP A 234 12.64 -13.40 11.94
N GLY A 235 12.64 -12.09 12.21
CA GLY A 235 12.03 -11.53 13.42
C GLY A 235 10.54 -11.85 13.54
N TRP A 236 9.77 -11.68 12.46
CA TRP A 236 8.34 -11.98 12.45
C TRP A 236 8.03 -13.46 12.64
N LEU A 237 8.78 -14.34 11.99
CA LEU A 237 8.63 -15.78 12.19
C LEU A 237 8.94 -16.17 13.64
N ALA A 238 9.95 -15.56 14.25
CA ALA A 238 10.29 -15.78 15.65
C ALA A 238 9.24 -15.20 16.63
N GLN A 239 8.51 -14.16 16.24
CA GLN A 239 7.44 -13.53 17.02
C GLN A 239 6.10 -14.29 16.98
N GLY A 240 6.00 -15.39 16.24
CA GLY A 240 4.76 -16.18 16.15
C GLY A 240 3.84 -15.77 15.00
N TRP A 241 4.38 -15.25 13.89
CA TRP A 241 3.56 -14.89 12.72
C TRP A 241 2.75 -16.08 12.15
N ILE A 242 3.25 -17.29 12.26
CA ILE A 242 2.49 -18.49 11.83
C ILE A 242 1.29 -18.74 12.72
N ASP A 243 1.44 -18.51 14.02
CA ASP A 243 0.37 -18.67 14.99
C ASP A 243 -0.71 -17.59 14.78
N GLU A 244 -0.30 -16.36 14.47
CA GLU A 244 -1.21 -15.28 14.02
C GLU A 244 -2.04 -15.73 12.83
N VAL A 245 -1.40 -16.24 11.76
CA VAL A 245 -2.12 -16.67 10.55
C VAL A 245 -3.01 -17.88 10.82
N SER A 246 -2.55 -18.83 11.62
CA SER A 246 -3.36 -20.00 12.01
C SER A 246 -4.61 -19.56 12.76
N SER A 247 -4.49 -18.65 13.72
CA SER A 247 -5.61 -18.07 14.46
C SER A 247 -6.57 -17.29 13.54
N LEU A 248 -6.04 -16.51 12.59
CA LEU A 248 -6.87 -15.81 11.60
C LEU A 248 -7.70 -16.79 10.76
N VAL A 249 -7.12 -17.91 10.34
CA VAL A 249 -7.83 -18.95 9.58
C VAL A 249 -8.91 -19.61 10.44
N GLU A 250 -8.59 -20.00 11.68
CA GLU A 250 -9.55 -20.59 12.63
C GLU A 250 -10.75 -19.67 12.91
N ARG A 251 -10.51 -18.36 12.93
CA ARG A 251 -11.54 -17.33 13.13
C ARG A 251 -12.37 -17.02 11.87
N GLY A 252 -12.13 -17.73 10.77
CA GLY A 252 -12.86 -17.56 9.51
C GLY A 252 -12.32 -16.46 8.59
N TYR A 253 -11.14 -15.91 8.87
CA TYR A 253 -10.53 -14.84 8.08
C TYR A 253 -9.59 -15.34 6.97
N GLY A 254 -9.56 -16.65 6.68
CA GLY A 254 -8.72 -17.22 5.62
C GLY A 254 -8.99 -16.65 4.22
N ASN A 255 -10.21 -16.15 3.98
CA ASN A 255 -10.62 -15.51 2.72
C ASN A 255 -10.53 -13.97 2.76
N ALA A 256 -10.03 -13.38 3.84
CA ALA A 256 -9.83 -11.93 3.94
C ALA A 256 -8.88 -11.43 2.85
N ARG A 257 -9.14 -10.22 2.32
CA ARG A 257 -8.29 -9.62 1.28
C ARG A 257 -6.83 -9.46 1.74
N ALA A 258 -6.63 -9.17 3.02
CA ALA A 258 -5.31 -9.04 3.65
C ALA A 258 -4.53 -10.37 3.63
N MET A 259 -5.20 -11.53 3.66
CA MET A 259 -4.57 -12.84 3.60
C MET A 259 -3.86 -13.09 2.25
N ALA A 260 -4.29 -12.41 1.17
CA ALA A 260 -3.65 -12.47 -0.14
C ALA A 260 -2.43 -11.54 -0.29
N SER A 261 -2.12 -10.75 0.75
CA SER A 261 -0.97 -9.85 0.76
C SER A 261 0.36 -10.61 0.82
N VAL A 262 1.44 -9.93 0.40
CA VAL A 262 2.80 -10.49 0.49
C VAL A 262 3.11 -10.90 1.93
N GLY A 263 3.74 -12.06 2.12
CA GLY A 263 4.00 -12.62 3.43
C GLY A 263 2.85 -13.46 3.93
N TYR A 264 1.69 -12.85 4.17
CA TYR A 264 0.49 -13.57 4.62
C TYR A 264 0.07 -14.66 3.66
N LYS A 265 0.16 -14.42 2.35
CA LYS A 265 -0.14 -15.43 1.33
C LYS A 265 0.73 -16.67 1.47
N GLU A 266 2.03 -16.47 1.69
CA GLU A 266 2.99 -17.57 1.82
C GLU A 266 2.80 -18.33 3.14
N VAL A 267 2.60 -17.60 4.25
CA VAL A 267 2.30 -18.22 5.55
C VAL A 267 0.97 -18.97 5.52
N HIS A 268 -0.06 -18.42 4.87
CA HIS A 268 -1.35 -19.09 4.70
C HIS A 268 -1.23 -20.36 3.85
N ALA A 269 -0.43 -20.35 2.79
CA ALA A 269 -0.14 -21.55 2.01
C ALA A 269 0.56 -22.63 2.87
N PHE A 270 1.50 -22.22 3.73
CA PHE A 270 2.14 -23.13 4.70
C PHE A 270 1.14 -23.71 5.70
N VAL A 271 0.28 -22.88 6.31
CA VAL A 271 -0.77 -23.33 7.25
C VAL A 271 -1.74 -24.32 6.58
N ARG A 272 -1.98 -24.20 5.27
CA ARG A 272 -2.80 -25.14 4.49
C ARG A 272 -2.06 -26.38 4.00
N GLY A 273 -0.77 -26.53 4.31
CA GLY A 273 0.06 -27.66 3.87
C GLY A 273 0.49 -27.62 2.40
N GLU A 274 0.34 -26.47 1.73
CA GLU A 274 0.65 -26.28 0.31
C GLU A 274 2.09 -25.78 0.07
N LEU A 275 2.77 -25.31 1.12
CA LEU A 275 4.14 -24.84 1.09
C LEU A 275 4.94 -25.54 2.20
N PRO A 276 6.08 -26.19 1.91
CA PRO A 276 6.92 -26.83 2.93
C PRO A 276 7.56 -25.83 3.90
N ARG A 277 7.81 -26.27 5.14
CA ARG A 277 8.37 -25.44 6.23
C ARG A 277 9.72 -24.83 5.85
N GLU A 278 10.58 -25.64 5.24
CA GLU A 278 11.93 -25.29 4.81
C GLU A 278 11.94 -24.24 3.71
N ALA A 279 10.88 -24.17 2.89
CA ALA A 279 10.75 -23.20 1.80
C ALA A 279 10.06 -21.89 2.24
N LEU A 280 9.37 -21.89 3.39
CA LEU A 280 8.51 -20.77 3.82
C LEU A 280 9.26 -19.44 3.89
N ARG A 281 10.39 -19.43 4.61
CA ARG A 281 11.19 -18.22 4.82
C ARG A 281 11.62 -17.61 3.49
N ASP A 282 12.21 -18.43 2.62
CA ASP A 282 12.77 -17.97 1.35
C ASP A 282 11.66 -17.52 0.39
N ALA A 283 10.49 -18.18 0.42
CA ALA A 283 9.32 -17.76 -0.33
C ALA A 283 8.83 -16.37 0.09
N ILE A 284 8.72 -16.10 1.41
CA ILE A 284 8.34 -14.78 1.94
C ILE A 284 9.37 -13.72 1.55
N VAL A 285 10.65 -14.00 1.72
CA VAL A 285 11.72 -13.03 1.38
C VAL A 285 11.68 -12.71 -0.11
N GLN A 286 11.55 -13.72 -0.97
CA GLN A 286 11.47 -13.55 -2.41
C GLN A 286 10.24 -12.72 -2.82
N SER A 287 9.06 -13.05 -2.29
CA SER A 287 7.81 -12.33 -2.59
C SER A 287 7.89 -10.86 -2.13
N THR A 288 8.45 -10.64 -0.94
CA THR A 288 8.65 -9.30 -0.36
C THR A 288 9.65 -8.47 -1.15
N ARG A 289 10.74 -9.06 -1.66
CA ARG A 289 11.70 -8.37 -2.57
C ARG A 289 11.05 -7.95 -3.88
N ILE A 290 10.23 -8.81 -4.48
CA ILE A 290 9.48 -8.49 -5.70
C ILE A 290 8.51 -7.33 -5.43
N PHE A 291 7.82 -7.35 -4.29
CA PHE A 291 6.92 -6.26 -3.88
C PHE A 291 7.67 -4.95 -3.66
N ALA A 292 8.78 -4.96 -2.91
CA ALA A 292 9.63 -3.79 -2.69
C ALA A 292 10.18 -3.20 -4.02
N ARG A 293 10.53 -4.06 -4.99
CA ARG A 293 10.93 -3.62 -6.33
C ARG A 293 9.79 -2.89 -7.05
N ARG A 294 8.57 -3.43 -7.02
CA ARG A 294 7.38 -2.77 -7.62
C ARG A 294 7.10 -1.42 -6.97
N GLN A 295 7.24 -1.34 -5.65
CA GLN A 295 7.12 -0.09 -4.89
C GLN A 295 8.14 0.96 -5.37
N ARG A 296 9.41 0.57 -5.53
CA ARG A 296 10.46 1.46 -6.05
C ARG A 296 10.22 1.90 -7.48
N THR A 297 9.80 1.01 -8.37
CA THR A 297 9.45 1.37 -9.76
C THR A 297 8.41 2.47 -9.77
N TRP A 298 7.38 2.37 -8.93
CA TRP A 298 6.36 3.40 -8.83
C TRP A 298 6.93 4.74 -8.32
N LEU A 299 7.72 4.70 -7.23
CA LEU A 299 8.33 5.88 -6.65
C LEU A 299 9.25 6.64 -7.62
N ASN A 300 9.94 5.94 -8.52
CA ASN A 300 10.79 6.56 -9.54
C ASN A 300 10.01 7.40 -10.56
N HIS A 301 8.70 7.19 -10.68
CA HIS A 301 7.83 7.96 -11.57
C HIS A 301 7.00 9.02 -10.82
N ALA A 302 7.19 9.15 -9.51
CA ALA A 302 6.53 10.15 -8.69
C ALA A 302 7.51 11.29 -8.36
N ASN A 303 6.97 12.49 -8.11
CA ASN A 303 7.76 13.63 -7.64
C ASN A 303 8.08 13.46 -6.15
N VAL A 304 9.09 12.64 -5.85
CA VAL A 304 9.50 12.27 -4.49
C VAL A 304 10.86 12.89 -4.19
N GLU A 305 10.95 13.61 -3.07
CA GLU A 305 12.22 14.03 -2.52
C GLU A 305 12.86 12.86 -1.76
N TRP A 306 14.00 12.38 -2.26
CA TRP A 306 14.68 11.22 -1.66
C TRP A 306 15.68 11.64 -0.59
N LEU A 307 15.51 11.07 0.60
CA LEU A 307 16.32 11.29 1.81
C LEU A 307 17.30 10.14 2.07
#